data_AF-A0A7V2ZIX8-F1
#
_entry.id   AF-A0A7V2ZIX8-F1
#
_cell.length_a   1.000
_cell.length_b   1.000
_cell.length_c   1.000
_cell.angle_alpha   90.00
_cell.angle_beta   90.00
_cell.angle_gamma   90.00
#
_symmetry.space_group_name_H-M   'P 1'
#
loop_
_entity.id
_entity.type
_entity.pdbx_description
1 polymer ?
#
loop_
_entity_poly.entity_id
_entity_poly.type
_entity_poly.pdbx_seq_one_letter_code
_entity_poly.pdbx_strand_id
1 'polypeptide(L)'
;MKRNDIIIISASVVIVMLILGYYFLYNIYETEAELNPKYLYADTNSIIEIKVIPINALGTRATFRSIISEVEIIEGKELVEIISTNNGLLKLKSKGLKGKVGIKIYSKHSLFPQYIEITILPLQV
;
A
#
# COMPACT_ATOMS: atom_id res chain seq x y z
N MET A 1 -43.23 -25.28 -3.02
CA MET A 1 -41.94 -25.88 -2.60
C MET A 1 -42.11 -26.55 -1.26
N LYS A 2 -41.53 -27.73 -1.06
CA LYS A 2 -41.52 -28.37 0.26
C LYS A 2 -40.58 -27.57 1.18
N ARG A 3 -40.82 -27.66 2.49
CA ARG A 3 -39.98 -26.99 3.50
C ARG A 3 -38.49 -27.31 3.33
N ASN A 4 -38.17 -28.55 2.96
CA ASN A 4 -36.80 -28.99 2.73
C ASN A 4 -36.17 -28.30 1.51
N ASP A 5 -36.93 -28.05 0.44
CA ASP A 5 -36.43 -27.35 -0.75
C ASP A 5 -36.05 -25.91 -0.41
N ILE A 6 -36.86 -25.22 0.41
CA ILE A 6 -36.58 -23.86 0.88
C ILE A 6 -35.30 -23.84 1.72
N ILE A 7 -35.13 -24.81 2.63
CA ILE A 7 -33.95 -24.91 3.49
C ILE A 7 -32.68 -25.17 2.67
N ILE A 8 -32.75 -26.06 1.67
CA ILE A 8 -31.61 -26.37 0.81
C ILE A 8 -31.22 -25.14 0.00
N ILE A 9 -32.19 -24.46 -0.63
CA ILE A 9 -31.92 -23.26 -1.43
C ILE A 9 -31.34 -22.13 -0.56
N SER A 10 -31.91 -21.89 0.63
CA SER A 10 -31.39 -20.85 1.53
C SER A 10 -29.97 -21.17 1.99
N ALA A 11 -29.67 -22.43 2.33
CA ALA A 11 -28.32 -22.86 2.67
C ALA A 11 -27.35 -22.68 1.49
N SER A 12 -27.74 -23.05 0.27
CA SER A 12 -26.92 -22.84 -0.93
C SER A 12 -26.63 -21.37 -1.18
N VAL A 13 -27.62 -20.49 -1.04
CA VAL A 13 -27.43 -19.04 -1.20
C VAL A 13 -26.46 -18.49 -0.15
N VAL A 14 -26.57 -18.93 1.10
CA VAL A 14 -25.63 -18.53 2.17
C VAL A 14 -24.20 -18.99 1.86
N ILE A 15 -24.02 -20.22 1.37
CA ILE A 15 -22.68 -20.73 0.99
C ILE A 15 -22.09 -19.88 -0.14
N VAL A 16 -22.87 -19.57 -1.17
CA VAL A 16 -22.41 -18.71 -2.28
C VAL A 16 -22.06 -17.31 -1.79
N MET A 17 -22.89 -16.71 -0.92
CA MET A 17 -22.60 -15.41 -0.29
C MET A 17 -21.30 -15.43 0.51
N LEU A 18 -21.03 -16.51 1.26
CA LEU A 18 -19.78 -16.63 2.03
C LEU A 18 -18.56 -16.74 1.11
N ILE A 19 -18.64 -17.50 0.02
CA ILE A 19 -17.56 -17.63 -0.97
C ILE A 19 -17.29 -16.29 -1.64
N LEU A 20 -18.35 -15.58 -2.07
CA LEU A 20 -18.21 -14.26 -2.68
C LEU A 20 -17.65 -13.25 -1.68
N GLY A 21 -18.18 -13.22 -0.46
CA GLY A 21 -17.68 -12.35 0.61
C GLY A 21 -16.19 -12.58 0.88
N TYR A 22 -15.77 -13.84 0.95
CA TYR A 22 -14.35 -14.18 1.10
C TYR A 22 -13.51 -13.65 -0.07
N TYR A 23 -13.97 -13.91 -1.30
CA TYR A 23 -13.29 -13.49 -2.51
C TYR A 23 -13.12 -11.97 -2.60
N PHE A 24 -14.17 -11.19 -2.32
CA PHE A 24 -14.14 -9.74 -2.45
C PHE A 24 -13.43 -9.02 -1.30
N LEU A 25 -13.47 -9.57 -0.08
CA LEU A 25 -12.92 -8.89 1.10
C LEU A 25 -11.44 -9.22 1.38
N TYR A 26 -11.01 -10.45 1.11
CA TYR A 26 -9.70 -10.94 1.57
C TYR A 26 -8.65 -11.10 0.48
N ASN A 27 -9.05 -11.22 -0.79
CA ASN A 27 -8.08 -11.26 -1.88
C ASN A 27 -7.44 -9.88 -2.08
N ILE A 28 -6.12 -9.89 -2.30
CA ILE A 28 -5.35 -8.71 -2.65
C ILE A 28 -5.53 -8.50 -4.15
N TYR A 29 -6.17 -7.40 -4.51
CA TYR A 29 -6.41 -7.01 -5.89
C TYR A 29 -5.40 -5.98 -6.37
N GLU A 30 -5.04 -5.04 -5.49
CA GLU A 30 -4.11 -3.96 -5.78
C GLU A 30 -3.26 -3.64 -4.55
N THR A 31 -2.24 -2.80 -4.72
CA THR A 31 -1.45 -2.22 -3.63
C THR A 31 -1.45 -0.70 -3.72
N GLU A 32 -1.59 -0.06 -2.57
CA GLU A 32 -1.54 1.40 -2.44
C GLU A 32 -0.40 1.81 -1.49
N ALA A 33 0.29 2.90 -1.80
CA ALA A 33 1.34 3.44 -0.96
C ALA A 33 0.80 4.61 -0.12
N GLU A 34 0.68 4.41 1.19
CA GLU A 34 0.40 5.48 2.14
C GLU A 34 1.69 6.19 2.55
N LEU A 35 1.65 7.52 2.59
CA LEU A 35 2.75 8.40 2.97
C LEU A 35 2.47 9.06 4.31
N ASN A 36 3.37 8.92 5.27
CA ASN A 36 3.25 9.58 6.57
C ASN A 36 4.61 10.10 7.08
N PRO A 37 4.79 11.43 7.23
CA PRO A 37 3.93 12.53 6.78
C PRO A 37 3.79 12.59 5.24
N LYS A 38 2.84 13.39 4.74
CA LYS A 38 2.61 13.53 3.29
C LYS A 38 3.78 14.18 2.53
N TYR A 39 4.58 15.00 3.22
CA TYR A 39 5.70 15.74 2.64
C TYR A 39 6.94 15.59 3.52
N LEU A 40 8.09 15.61 2.88
CA LEU A 40 9.39 15.71 3.53
C LEU A 40 9.80 17.19 3.56
N TYR A 41 10.60 17.59 4.54
CA TYR A 41 11.17 18.94 4.59
C TYR A 41 12.68 18.92 4.37
N ALA A 42 13.23 20.01 3.85
CA ALA A 42 14.65 20.21 3.64
C ALA A 42 15.39 20.54 4.96
N ASP A 43 15.16 19.73 6.01
CA ASP A 43 16.06 19.61 7.16
C ASP A 43 16.80 18.26 7.08
N THR A 44 17.72 18.06 8.01
CA THR A 44 18.45 16.79 8.16
C THR A 44 17.78 15.85 9.17
N ASN A 45 16.52 16.07 9.56
CA ASN A 45 15.82 15.29 10.60
C ASN A 45 14.41 14.83 10.19
N SER A 46 13.92 15.26 9.04
CA SER A 46 12.60 14.97 8.49
C SER A 46 12.62 13.55 7.95
N ILE A 47 11.68 12.77 8.44
CA ILE A 47 11.52 11.36 8.12
C ILE A 47 10.15 11.19 7.51
N ILE A 48 10.07 10.42 6.43
CA ILE A 48 8.83 9.94 5.85
C ILE A 48 8.78 8.41 5.92
N GLU A 49 7.64 7.90 6.32
CA GLU A 49 7.30 6.50 6.25
C GLU A 49 6.38 6.27 5.05
N ILE A 50 6.81 5.38 4.16
CA ILE A 50 6.05 4.92 3.01
C ILE A 50 5.61 3.50 3.33
N LYS A 51 4.30 3.28 3.38
CA LYS A 51 3.71 1.99 3.72
C LYS A 51 2.87 1.48 2.56
N VAL A 52 3.23 0.31 2.04
CA VAL A 52 2.50 -0.40 0.99
C VAL A 52 1.40 -1.24 1.63
N ILE A 53 0.16 -1.01 1.21
CA ILE A 53 -1.03 -1.60 1.79
C ILE A 53 -1.75 -2.40 0.72
N PRO A 54 -2.13 -3.66 1.02
CA PRO A 54 -2.93 -4.43 0.10
C PRO A 54 -4.37 -3.91 0.11
N ILE A 55 -4.92 -3.71 -1.08
CA ILE A 55 -6.29 -3.27 -1.32
C ILE A 55 -7.07 -4.45 -1.92
N ASN A 56 -8.28 -4.67 -1.43
CA ASN A 56 -9.19 -5.71 -1.91
C ASN A 56 -10.01 -5.23 -3.11
N ALA A 57 -10.80 -6.14 -3.69
CA ALA A 57 -11.60 -5.85 -4.88
C ALA A 57 -12.72 -4.79 -4.65
N LEU A 58 -12.97 -4.40 -3.40
CA LEU A 58 -13.91 -3.34 -3.03
C LEU A 58 -13.21 -1.98 -2.80
N GLY A 59 -11.90 -1.87 -3.04
CA GLY A 59 -11.14 -0.64 -2.84
C GLY A 59 -10.81 -0.34 -1.37
N THR A 60 -10.92 -1.32 -0.48
CA THR A 60 -10.61 -1.17 0.95
C THR A 60 -9.38 -1.98 1.34
N ARG A 61 -8.75 -1.66 2.48
CA ARG A 61 -7.61 -2.44 2.99
C ARG A 61 -8.00 -3.92 3.13
N ALA A 62 -7.24 -4.81 2.50
CA ALA A 62 -7.40 -6.25 2.65
C ALA A 62 -7.04 -6.65 4.09
N THR A 63 -8.05 -6.96 4.90
CA THR A 63 -7.89 -7.22 6.33
C THR A 63 -7.06 -8.48 6.57
N PHE A 64 -6.15 -8.44 7.56
CA PHE A 64 -5.27 -9.55 7.96
C PHE A 64 -4.29 -10.04 6.88
N ARG A 65 -4.01 -9.23 5.86
CA ARG A 65 -3.00 -9.52 4.84
C ARG A 65 -1.83 -8.56 4.99
N SER A 66 -0.61 -9.10 4.93
CA SER A 66 0.62 -8.35 4.77
C SER A 66 1.17 -8.58 3.37
N ILE A 67 1.98 -7.65 2.88
CA ILE A 67 2.60 -7.73 1.56
C ILE A 67 4.09 -7.50 1.66
N ILE A 68 4.85 -8.26 0.89
CA ILE A 68 6.27 -8.02 0.72
C ILE A 68 6.40 -7.19 -0.53
N SER A 69 6.98 -6.00 -0.40
CA SER A 69 7.23 -5.10 -1.52
C SER A 69 8.70 -4.72 -1.56
N GLU A 70 9.25 -4.72 -2.76
CA GLU A 70 10.59 -4.21 -3.05
C GLU A 70 10.47 -2.76 -3.49
N VAL A 71 11.41 -1.93 -3.07
CA VAL A 71 11.35 -0.49 -3.33
C VAL A 71 12.66 -0.01 -3.92
N GLU A 72 12.55 0.78 -4.99
CA GLU A 72 13.68 1.33 -5.74
C GLU A 72 13.51 2.84 -5.88
N ILE A 73 14.52 3.61 -5.50
CA ILE A 73 14.56 5.05 -5.71
C ILE A 73 15.17 5.29 -7.09
N ILE A 74 14.36 5.82 -8.02
CA ILE A 74 14.78 6.08 -9.40
C ILE A 74 15.25 7.51 -9.62
N GLU A 75 14.79 8.46 -8.80
CA GLU A 75 15.09 9.89 -8.92
C GLU A 75 15.35 10.49 -7.53
N GLY A 76 16.30 11.42 -7.42
CA GLY A 76 16.55 12.16 -6.17
C GLY A 76 17.20 11.34 -5.06
N LYS A 77 17.95 10.28 -5.39
CA LYS A 77 18.66 9.42 -4.41
C LYS A 77 19.68 10.21 -3.58
N GLU A 78 20.24 11.27 -4.15
CA GLU A 78 21.13 12.21 -3.50
C GLU A 78 20.43 13.08 -2.45
N LEU A 79 19.11 13.21 -2.51
CA LEU A 79 18.31 14.06 -1.61
C LEU A 79 17.86 13.34 -0.32
N VAL A 80 17.87 12.01 -0.33
CA VAL A 80 17.37 11.18 0.77
C VAL A 80 18.33 10.07 1.18
N GLU A 81 18.12 9.53 2.37
CA GLU A 81 18.79 8.36 2.92
C GLU A 81 17.76 7.31 3.35
N ILE A 82 18.04 6.03 3.08
CA ILE A 82 17.17 4.93 3.52
C ILE A 82 17.54 4.58 4.96
N ILE A 83 16.65 4.83 5.91
CA ILE A 83 16.84 4.45 7.32
C ILE A 83 16.56 2.97 7.50
N SER A 84 15.45 2.49 6.94
CA SER A 84 15.01 1.11 7.10
C SER A 84 14.08 0.69 5.97
N THR A 85 14.15 -0.58 5.59
CA THR A 85 13.18 -1.23 4.71
C THR A 85 12.74 -2.55 5.34
N ASN A 86 11.44 -2.79 5.43
CA ASN A 86 10.90 -4.04 5.97
C ASN A 86 9.52 -4.34 5.37
N ASN A 87 9.38 -5.43 4.62
CA ASN A 87 8.11 -6.03 4.17
C ASN A 87 6.98 -5.01 3.89
N GLY A 88 7.22 -4.10 2.94
CA GLY A 88 6.24 -3.08 2.56
C GLY A 88 6.29 -1.77 3.36
N LEU A 89 7.25 -1.58 4.24
CA LEU A 89 7.50 -0.34 4.98
C LEU A 89 8.89 0.19 4.64
N LEU A 90 8.96 1.40 4.10
CA LEU A 90 10.19 2.12 3.78
C LEU A 90 10.24 3.42 4.60
N LYS A 91 11.34 3.63 5.32
CA LYS A 91 11.62 4.90 6.00
C LYS A 91 12.73 5.63 5.29
N LEU A 92 12.43 6.85 4.83
CA LEU A 92 13.38 7.74 4.20
C LEU A 92 13.63 8.96 5.08
N LYS A 93 14.88 9.40 5.11
CA LYS A 93 15.33 10.62 5.76
C LYS A 93 15.74 11.66 4.73
N SER A 94 15.40 12.92 4.97
CA SER A 94 15.91 14.02 4.17
C SER A 94 17.39 14.30 4.45
N LYS A 95 18.13 14.69 3.41
CA LYS A 95 19.51 15.20 3.52
C LYS A 95 19.58 16.73 3.59
N GLY A 96 18.45 17.41 3.77
CA GLY A 96 18.40 18.87 3.86
C GLY A 96 18.38 19.61 2.51
N LEU A 97 18.16 18.89 1.41
CA LEU A 97 18.08 19.47 0.07
C LEU A 97 16.64 19.43 -0.46
N LYS A 98 16.22 20.53 -1.10
CA LYS A 98 14.91 20.60 -1.78
C LYS A 98 14.93 19.82 -3.09
N GLY A 99 13.78 19.27 -3.47
CA GLY A 99 13.64 18.58 -4.75
C GLY A 99 12.49 17.58 -4.74
N LYS A 100 12.56 16.64 -5.68
CA LYS A 100 11.57 15.56 -5.85
C LYS A 100 12.30 14.23 -5.82
N VAL A 101 11.68 13.25 -5.18
CA VAL A 101 12.17 11.88 -5.09
C VAL A 101 11.15 10.98 -5.74
N GLY A 102 11.59 10.27 -6.78
CA GLY A 102 10.79 9.29 -7.51
C GLY A 102 11.08 7.89 -7.00
N ILE A 103 10.04 7.15 -6.63
CA ILE A 103 10.17 5.81 -6.05
C ILE A 103 9.27 4.85 -6.81
N LYS A 104 9.84 3.72 -7.23
CA LYS A 104 9.10 2.56 -7.76
C LYS A 104 8.94 1.51 -6.68
N ILE A 105 7.71 1.01 -6.55
CA ILE A 105 7.32 -0.03 -5.62
C ILE A 105 6.92 -1.26 -6.44
N TYR A 106 7.62 -2.36 -6.22
CA TYR A 106 7.36 -3.64 -6.85
C TYR A 106 6.66 -4.55 -5.86
N SER A 107 5.55 -5.15 -6.30
CA SER A 107 4.76 -6.08 -5.50
C SER A 107 4.42 -7.30 -6.34
N LYS A 108 4.45 -8.49 -5.74
CA LYS A 108 4.02 -9.74 -6.40
C LYS A 108 2.54 -9.74 -6.78
N HIS A 109 1.76 -8.86 -6.15
CA HIS A 109 0.31 -8.75 -6.37
C HIS A 109 -0.07 -7.61 -7.32
N SER A 110 0.91 -6.91 -7.90
CA SER A 110 0.66 -5.90 -8.94
C SER A 110 1.29 -6.33 -10.26
N LEU A 111 0.58 -6.11 -11.36
CA LEU A 111 1.10 -6.36 -12.71
C LEU A 111 2.20 -5.36 -13.10
N PHE A 112 2.09 -4.13 -12.60
CA PHE A 112 3.03 -3.06 -12.90
C PHE A 112 3.61 -2.46 -11.62
N PRO A 113 4.86 -1.99 -11.63
CA PRO A 113 5.40 -1.26 -10.50
C PRO A 113 4.62 0.04 -10.28
N GLN A 114 4.28 0.33 -9.02
CA GLN A 114 3.65 1.58 -8.65
C GLN A 114 4.72 2.67 -8.55
N TYR A 115 4.48 3.82 -9.16
CA TYR A 115 5.36 4.99 -9.05
C TYR A 115 4.75 6.02 -8.11
N ILE A 116 5.55 6.48 -7.14
CA ILE A 116 5.18 7.59 -6.25
C ILE A 116 6.24 8.69 -6.33
N GLU A 117 5.78 9.93 -6.22
CA GLU A 117 6.63 11.11 -6.17
C GLU A 117 6.50 11.77 -4.79
N ILE A 118 7.64 12.01 -4.13
CA ILE A 118 7.71 12.71 -2.85
C ILE A 118 8.39 14.05 -3.09
N THR A 119 7.69 15.13 -2.76
CA THR A 119 8.27 16.48 -2.81
C THR A 119 8.90 16.84 -1.46
N ILE A 120 10.16 17.27 -1.50
CA ILE A 120 10.88 17.82 -0.35
C ILE A 120 10.70 19.34 -0.35
N LEU A 121 9.90 19.83 0.60
CA LEU A 121 9.56 21.24 0.75
C LEU A 121 10.69 22.02 1.43
N PRO A 122 10.83 23.33 1.18
CA PRO A 122 11.72 24.17 1.95
C PRO A 122 11.34 24.15 3.44
N LEU A 123 12.32 24.37 4.31
CA LEU A 123 12.09 24.47 5.74
C LEU A 123 11.10 25.62 6.02
N GLN A 124 10.00 25.32 6.70
CA GLN A 124 9.16 26.37 7.28
C GLN A 124 9.85 26.81 8.57
N VAL A 125 10.47 27.99 8.52
CA VAL A 125 11.06 28.69 9.67
C VAL A 125 9.97 29.53 10.35
#